data_AF-A0A1V5LA56-F1
#
_entry.id   AF-A0A1V5LA56-F1
#
_cell.length_a   1.000
_cell.length_b   1.000
_cell.length_c   1.000
_cell.angle_alpha   90.00
_cell.angle_beta   90.00
_cell.angle_gamma   90.00
#
_symmetry.space_group_name_H-M   'P 1'
#
loop_
_entity.id
_entity.type
_entity.pdbx_description
1 polymer ?
#
loop_
_entity_poly.entity_id
_entity_poly.type
_entity_poly.pdbx_seq_one_letter_code
_entity_poly.pdbx_strand_id
1 'polypeptide(L)'
;MLIFKEIPANQKLSFLKILAIIGHINTMDDKKIGFIKDLYDSFEINICDFDEITKENEIELAYKECKNITSLKFKRVLIREMFFIAYSDGELIDEEIKFIVKVADLMGISEAITLTIGDWVVRYIELEGEGDALFSKDV
;
A
#
# COMPACT_ATOMS: atom_id res chain seq x y z
N MET A 1 2.01 -8.00 -13.32
CA MET A 1 1.60 -8.58 -12.02
C MET A 1 0.36 -9.48 -12.21
N LEU A 2 0.55 -10.78 -12.49
CA LEU A 2 -0.53 -11.71 -12.89
C LEU A 2 -1.43 -12.21 -11.73
N ILE A 3 -1.24 -11.69 -10.51
CA ILE A 3 -1.73 -12.34 -9.28
C ILE A 3 -3.18 -11.96 -8.92
N PHE A 4 -3.76 -10.90 -9.51
CA PHE A 4 -5.03 -10.34 -9.02
C PHE A 4 -6.19 -10.39 -10.00
N LYS A 5 -6.06 -11.09 -11.14
CA LYS A 5 -7.17 -11.20 -12.11
C LYS A 5 -8.44 -11.79 -11.49
N GLU A 6 -8.29 -12.75 -10.57
CA GLU A 6 -9.39 -13.45 -9.92
C GLU A 6 -9.98 -12.70 -8.71
N ILE A 7 -9.36 -11.59 -8.27
CA ILE A 7 -9.86 -10.82 -7.13
C ILE A 7 -11.07 -9.98 -7.58
N PRO A 8 -12.22 -10.06 -6.89
CA PRO A 8 -13.39 -9.26 -7.21
C PRO A 8 -13.12 -7.75 -7.20
N ALA A 9 -13.76 -7.02 -8.11
CA ALA A 9 -13.55 -5.58 -8.29
C ALA A 9 -13.80 -4.76 -7.02
N ASN A 10 -14.77 -5.15 -6.20
CA ASN A 10 -15.04 -4.48 -4.92
C ASN A 10 -13.88 -4.63 -3.92
N GLN A 11 -13.23 -5.79 -3.84
CA GLN A 11 -12.05 -5.95 -2.96
C GLN A 11 -10.86 -5.14 -3.46
N LYS A 12 -10.66 -5.07 -4.78
CA LYS A 12 -9.64 -4.23 -5.41
C LYS A 12 -9.89 -2.75 -5.12
N LEU A 13 -11.16 -2.32 -5.17
CA LEU A 13 -11.53 -0.95 -4.82
C LEU A 13 -11.24 -0.64 -3.34
N SER A 14 -11.66 -1.53 -2.42
CA SER A 14 -11.34 -1.42 -0.98
C SER A 14 -9.84 -1.32 -0.74
N PHE A 15 -9.05 -2.11 -1.46
CA PHE A 15 -7.59 -2.09 -1.39
C PHE A 15 -7.03 -0.70 -1.76
N LEU A 16 -7.44 -0.15 -2.91
CA LEU A 16 -6.94 1.15 -3.36
C LEU A 16 -7.40 2.30 -2.45
N LYS A 17 -8.61 2.25 -1.91
CA LYS A 17 -9.09 3.24 -0.93
C LYS A 17 -8.24 3.26 0.33
N ILE A 18 -7.87 2.09 0.86
CA ILE A 18 -6.99 2.00 2.02
C ILE A 18 -5.60 2.58 1.71
N LEU A 19 -5.09 2.34 0.49
CA LEU A 19 -3.82 2.94 0.04
C LEU A 19 -3.89 4.46 -0.10
N ALA A 20 -4.98 5.01 -0.62
CA ALA A 20 -5.18 6.46 -0.66
C ALA A 20 -5.17 7.05 0.76
N ILE A 21 -5.88 6.41 1.70
CA ILE A 21 -5.99 6.90 3.08
C ILE A 21 -4.62 6.91 3.78
N ILE A 22 -3.79 5.87 3.66
CA ILE A 22 -2.42 5.93 4.23
C ILE A 22 -1.57 7.00 3.56
N GLY A 23 -1.72 7.21 2.25
CA GLY A 23 -1.03 8.28 1.53
C GLY A 23 -1.31 9.68 2.11
N HIS A 24 -2.51 9.89 2.68
CA HIS A 24 -2.95 11.13 3.34
C HIS A 24 -2.61 11.23 4.83
N ILE A 25 -2.11 10.16 5.47
CA ILE A 25 -1.64 10.26 6.87
C ILE A 25 -0.41 11.17 6.95
N ASN A 26 0.45 11.08 5.92
CA ASN A 26 1.47 12.06 5.62
C ASN A 26 1.07 12.82 4.34
N THR A 27 2.01 13.48 3.68
CA THR A 27 1.77 14.20 2.43
C THR A 27 1.53 13.20 1.30
N MET A 28 0.37 13.32 0.66
CA MET A 28 0.02 12.63 -0.58
C MET A 28 0.70 13.33 -1.76
N ASP A 29 1.88 12.86 -2.16
CA ASP A 29 2.68 13.43 -3.24
C ASP A 29 2.50 12.71 -4.59
N ASP A 30 3.12 13.25 -5.64
CA ASP A 30 3.03 12.70 -7.00
C ASP A 30 3.58 11.27 -7.10
N LYS A 31 4.56 10.89 -6.26
CA LYS A 31 5.11 9.53 -6.25
C LYS A 31 4.09 8.53 -5.70
N LYS A 32 3.45 8.87 -4.58
CA LYS A 32 2.39 8.05 -3.97
C LYS A 32 1.18 7.95 -4.89
N ILE A 33 0.78 9.06 -5.52
CA ILE A 33 -0.31 9.07 -6.51
C ILE A 33 0.05 8.16 -7.71
N GLY A 34 1.25 8.29 -8.26
CA GLY A 34 1.73 7.45 -9.36
C GLY A 34 1.73 5.96 -9.00
N PHE A 35 2.21 5.61 -7.81
CA PHE A 35 2.20 4.24 -7.32
C PHE A 35 0.78 3.65 -7.24
N ILE A 36 -0.18 4.39 -6.69
CA ILE A 36 -1.59 3.95 -6.62
C ILE A 36 -2.19 3.88 -8.02
N LYS A 37 -1.80 4.77 -8.94
CA LYS A 37 -2.27 4.77 -10.33
C LYS A 37 -1.82 3.51 -11.07
N ASP A 38 -0.57 3.12 -10.93
CA ASP A 38 -0.04 1.88 -11.53
C ASP A 38 -0.81 0.66 -11.03
N LEU A 39 -1.15 0.62 -9.73
CA LEU A 39 -1.98 -0.43 -9.17
C LEU A 39 -3.41 -0.39 -9.71
N TYR A 40 -4.05 0.77 -9.77
CA TYR A 40 -5.39 0.96 -10.33
C TYR A 40 -5.48 0.45 -11.77
N ASP A 41 -4.53 0.86 -12.62
CA ASP A 41 -4.46 0.44 -14.02
C ASP A 41 -4.21 -1.07 -14.13
N SER A 42 -3.34 -1.64 -13.27
CA SER A 42 -3.08 -3.08 -13.23
C SER A 42 -4.28 -3.92 -12.76
N PHE A 43 -5.16 -3.34 -11.96
CA PHE A 43 -6.33 -4.00 -11.40
C PHE A 43 -7.51 -4.06 -12.38
N GLU A 44 -7.47 -3.25 -13.45
CA GLU A 44 -8.50 -3.13 -14.49
C GLU A 44 -9.89 -2.85 -13.87
N ILE A 45 -9.94 -1.93 -12.89
CA ILE A 45 -11.19 -1.58 -12.19
C ILE A 45 -11.99 -0.59 -13.04
N ASN A 46 -13.19 -0.99 -13.49
CA ASN A 46 -14.10 -0.15 -14.28
C ASN A 46 -15.33 0.35 -13.49
N ILE A 47 -15.25 0.35 -12.15
CA ILE A 47 -16.42 0.64 -11.28
C ILE A 47 -16.31 1.95 -10.48
N CYS A 48 -15.18 2.66 -10.55
CA CYS A 48 -14.96 3.92 -9.84
C CYS A 48 -13.81 4.69 -10.52
N ASP A 49 -13.91 6.01 -10.52
CA ASP A 49 -12.89 6.89 -11.08
C ASP A 49 -11.68 7.00 -10.14
N PHE A 50 -10.49 7.00 -10.72
CA PHE A 50 -9.24 7.09 -9.96
C PHE A 50 -9.20 8.33 -9.04
N ASP A 51 -9.64 9.49 -9.55
CA ASP A 51 -9.65 10.74 -8.81
C ASP A 51 -10.54 10.70 -7.55
N GLU A 52 -11.60 9.90 -7.56
CA GLU A 52 -12.45 9.70 -6.38
C GLU A 52 -11.71 8.90 -5.32
N ILE A 53 -11.03 7.83 -5.73
CA ILE A 53 -10.25 6.96 -4.84
C ILE A 53 -9.16 7.77 -4.15
N THR A 54 -8.38 8.56 -4.90
CA THR A 54 -7.25 9.31 -4.33
C THR A 54 -7.64 10.44 -3.40
N LYS A 55 -8.91 10.84 -3.37
CA LYS A 55 -9.43 11.86 -2.44
C LYS A 55 -9.86 11.28 -1.09
N GLU A 56 -9.97 9.96 -0.97
CA GLU A 56 -10.38 9.30 0.27
C GLU A 56 -9.29 9.45 1.33
N ASN A 57 -9.62 10.15 2.42
CA ASN A 57 -8.72 10.41 3.54
C ASN A 57 -9.34 10.08 4.91
N GLU A 58 -10.53 9.48 4.93
CA GLU A 58 -11.23 9.12 6.16
C GLU A 58 -10.68 7.81 6.74
N ILE A 59 -9.93 7.88 7.84
CA ILE A 59 -9.37 6.70 8.54
C ILE A 59 -10.46 5.65 8.87
N GLU A 60 -11.64 6.09 9.30
CA GLU A 60 -12.76 5.18 9.62
C GLU A 60 -13.30 4.44 8.39
N LEU A 61 -13.17 5.01 7.19
CA LEU A 61 -13.50 4.32 5.96
C LEU A 61 -12.55 3.14 5.73
N ALA A 62 -11.24 3.32 5.93
CA ALA A 62 -10.27 2.22 5.79
C ALA A 62 -10.64 1.02 6.67
N TYR A 63 -11.05 1.27 7.91
CA TYR A 63 -11.45 0.22 8.84
C TYR A 63 -12.72 -0.53 8.39
N LYS A 64 -13.67 0.17 7.76
CA LYS A 64 -14.84 -0.46 7.16
C LYS A 64 -14.44 -1.32 5.95
N GLU A 65 -13.57 -0.79 5.09
CA GLU A 65 -13.11 -1.45 3.86
C GLU A 65 -12.30 -2.73 4.14
N CYS A 66 -11.61 -2.83 5.28
CA CYS A 66 -10.89 -4.04 5.71
C CYS A 66 -11.76 -5.31 5.65
N LYS A 67 -13.07 -5.19 5.89
CA LYS A 67 -14.01 -6.32 5.90
C LYS A 67 -14.25 -6.91 4.51
N ASN A 68 -14.04 -6.13 3.46
CA ASN A 68 -14.25 -6.54 2.08
C ASN A 68 -13.10 -7.40 1.56
N ILE A 69 -11.91 -7.27 2.14
CA ILE A 69 -10.70 -7.98 1.71
C ILE A 69 -10.63 -9.33 2.42
N THR A 70 -10.91 -10.43 1.70
CA THR A 70 -11.07 -11.75 2.35
C THR A 70 -9.85 -12.65 2.22
N SER A 71 -9.13 -12.57 1.10
CA SER A 71 -7.97 -13.43 0.83
C SER A 71 -6.77 -13.06 1.71
N LEU A 72 -6.24 -14.01 2.48
CA LEU A 72 -5.04 -13.79 3.31
C LEU A 72 -3.85 -13.30 2.49
N LYS A 73 -3.67 -13.83 1.28
CA LYS A 73 -2.62 -13.39 0.35
C LYS A 73 -2.82 -11.92 -0.01
N PHE A 74 -4.06 -11.53 -0.32
CA PHE A 74 -4.38 -10.16 -0.72
C PHE A 74 -4.25 -9.17 0.44
N LYS A 75 -4.64 -9.57 1.66
CA LYS A 75 -4.42 -8.81 2.90
C LYS A 75 -2.93 -8.54 3.14
N ARG A 76 -2.07 -9.55 3.00
CA ARG A 76 -0.61 -9.38 3.18
C ARG A 76 0.01 -8.50 2.11
N VAL A 77 -0.48 -8.60 0.87
CA VAL A 77 -0.07 -7.68 -0.21
C VAL A 77 -0.47 -6.25 0.15
N LEU A 78 -1.68 -6.02 0.66
CA LEU A 78 -2.12 -4.68 1.07
C LEU A 78 -1.16 -4.09 2.10
N ILE A 79 -0.84 -4.84 3.16
CA ILE A 79 0.11 -4.40 4.19
C ILE A 79 1.46 -4.05 3.57
N ARG A 80 1.96 -4.85 2.63
CA ARG A 80 3.20 -4.55 1.91
C ARG A 80 3.11 -3.24 1.13
N GLU A 81 2.05 -3.04 0.34
CA GLU A 81 1.90 -1.80 -0.44
C GLU A 81 1.72 -0.58 0.44
N MET A 82 1.10 -0.72 1.61
CA MET A 82 1.02 0.35 2.60
C MET A 82 2.41 0.77 3.08
N PHE A 83 3.33 -0.19 3.35
CA PHE A 83 4.71 0.14 3.69
C PHE A 83 5.48 0.79 2.54
N PHE A 84 5.22 0.39 1.28
CA PHE A 84 5.82 1.06 0.11
C PHE A 84 5.38 2.52 0.01
N ILE A 85 4.11 2.82 0.29
CA ILE A 85 3.61 4.20 0.32
C ILE A 85 4.19 4.96 1.49
N ALA A 86 4.16 4.40 2.70
CA ALA A 86 4.64 5.06 3.90
C ALA A 86 6.14 5.41 3.77
N TYR A 87 6.97 4.46 3.35
CA TYR A 87 8.42 4.66 3.22
C TYR A 87 8.87 5.36 1.93
N SER A 88 7.95 5.90 1.13
CA SER A 88 8.28 6.47 -0.19
C SER A 88 9.16 7.73 -0.11
N ASP A 89 9.18 8.41 1.04
CA ASP A 89 10.07 9.53 1.34
C ASP A 89 11.35 9.12 2.10
N GLY A 90 11.53 7.82 2.38
CA GLY A 90 12.68 7.26 3.08
C GLY A 90 12.55 7.23 4.60
N GLU A 91 11.39 7.62 5.15
CA GLU A 91 11.12 7.57 6.59
C GLU A 91 9.77 6.88 6.87
N LEU A 92 9.68 6.14 7.98
CA LEU A 92 8.39 5.66 8.49
C LEU A 92 8.06 6.48 9.73
N ILE A 93 6.95 7.23 9.70
CA ILE A 93 6.50 7.95 10.88
C ILE A 93 5.61 7.08 11.77
N ASP A 94 5.59 7.35 13.07
CA ASP A 94 4.86 6.57 14.06
C ASP A 94 3.37 6.45 13.73
N GLU A 95 2.75 7.50 13.19
CA GLU A 95 1.34 7.53 12.80
C GLU A 95 1.03 6.55 11.67
N GLU A 96 1.91 6.44 10.66
CA GLU A 96 1.76 5.50 9.55
C GLU A 96 1.90 4.06 10.04
N ILE A 97 2.91 3.78 10.89
CA ILE A 97 3.12 2.45 11.48
C ILE A 97 1.88 2.05 12.30
N LYS A 98 1.38 2.94 13.18
CA LYS A 98 0.18 2.69 13.99
C LYS A 98 -1.03 2.37 13.11
N PHE A 99 -1.20 3.11 12.02
CA PHE A 99 -2.30 2.87 11.08
C PHE A 99 -2.16 1.52 10.36
N ILE A 100 -0.97 1.18 9.86
CA ILE A 100 -0.71 -0.11 9.20
C ILE A 100 -0.97 -1.28 10.16
N VAL A 101 -0.46 -1.19 11.39
CA VAL A 101 -0.69 -2.20 12.42
C VAL A 101 -2.18 -2.34 12.73
N LYS A 102 -2.92 -1.22 12.80
CA LYS A 102 -4.35 -1.27 13.05
C LYS A 102 -5.14 -1.91 11.91
N VAL A 103 -4.81 -1.57 10.66
CA VAL A 103 -5.40 -2.18 9.46
C VAL A 103 -5.10 -3.68 9.42
N ALA A 104 -3.87 -4.09 9.74
CA ALA A 104 -3.48 -5.49 9.81
C ALA A 104 -4.27 -6.28 10.87
N ASP A 105 -4.40 -5.72 12.07
CA ASP A 105 -5.19 -6.28 13.18
C ASP A 105 -6.65 -6.53 12.77
N LEU A 106 -7.30 -5.52 12.17
CA LEU A 106 -8.68 -5.64 11.67
C LEU A 106 -8.85 -6.71 10.58
N MET A 107 -7.77 -7.02 9.84
CA MET A 107 -7.75 -8.07 8.84
C MET A 107 -7.31 -9.44 9.42
N GLY A 108 -6.98 -9.53 10.71
CA GLY A 108 -6.54 -10.76 11.38
C GLY A 108 -5.08 -11.13 11.10
N ILE A 109 -4.23 -10.16 10.80
CA ILE A 109 -2.77 -10.33 10.66
C ILE A 109 -2.10 -9.89 11.95
N SER A 110 -1.23 -10.72 12.51
CA SER A 110 -0.51 -10.39 13.74
C SER A 110 0.52 -9.28 13.50
N GLU A 111 0.72 -8.44 14.51
CA GLU A 111 1.72 -7.36 14.49
C GLU A 111 3.11 -7.86 14.11
N ALA A 112 3.55 -9.01 14.64
CA ALA A 112 4.84 -9.60 14.29
C ALA A 112 5.00 -9.85 12.78
N ILE A 113 3.95 -10.34 12.10
CA ILE A 113 3.97 -10.54 10.65
C ILE A 113 3.96 -9.19 9.92
N THR A 114 3.16 -8.24 10.41
CA THR A 114 3.09 -6.88 9.85
C THR A 114 4.46 -6.20 9.87
N LEU A 115 5.14 -6.21 11.02
CA LEU A 115 6.47 -5.61 11.16
C LEU A 115 7.51 -6.35 10.31
N THR A 116 7.43 -7.68 10.23
CA THR A 116 8.32 -8.46 9.32
C THR A 116 8.14 -8.05 7.86
N ILE A 117 6.91 -7.75 7.42
CA ILE A 117 6.65 -7.23 6.07
C ILE A 117 7.27 -5.83 5.90
N GLY A 118 7.12 -4.96 6.90
CA GLY A 118 7.72 -3.63 6.92
C GLY A 118 9.24 -3.68 6.79
N ASP A 119 9.91 -4.47 7.64
CA ASP A 119 11.36 -4.66 7.60
C ASP A 119 11.84 -5.15 6.23
N TRP A 120 11.09 -6.06 5.61
CA TRP A 120 11.39 -6.55 4.27
C TRP A 120 11.25 -5.45 3.20
N VAL A 121 10.23 -4.60 3.27
CA VAL A 121 10.02 -3.48 2.33
C VAL A 121 11.15 -2.47 2.43
N VAL A 122 11.50 -2.06 3.67
CA VAL A 122 12.61 -1.12 3.91
C VAL A 122 13.89 -1.69 3.32
N ARG A 123 14.23 -2.95 3.64
CA ARG A 123 15.44 -3.57 3.11
C ARG A 123 15.45 -3.70 1.59
N TYR A 124 14.29 -3.96 0.99
CA TYR A 124 14.16 -4.00 -0.46
C TYR A 124 14.49 -2.65 -1.10
N ILE A 125 13.95 -1.55 -0.57
CA ILE A 125 14.18 -0.19 -1.10
C ILE A 125 15.64 0.22 -0.92
N GLU A 126 16.26 -0.09 0.22
CA GLU A 126 17.69 0.13 0.43
C GLU A 126 18.56 -0.60 -0.61
N LEU A 127 18.25 -1.89 -0.87
CA LEU A 127 18.98 -2.70 -1.85
C LEU A 127 18.84 -2.16 -3.27
N GLU A 128 17.66 -1.67 -3.66
CA GLU A 128 17.46 -1.01 -4.95
C GLU A 128 18.34 0.25 -5.04
N GLY A 129 18.38 1.07 -3.98
CA GLY A 129 19.26 2.24 -3.92
C GLY A 129 20.76 1.91 -3.97
N GLU A 130 21.20 0.84 -3.29
CA GLU A 130 22.56 0.31 -3.38
C GLU A 130 22.88 -0.13 -4.83
N GLY A 131 21.92 -0.80 -5.50
CA GLY A 131 22.02 -1.23 -6.89
C GLY A 131 22.13 -0.06 -7.86
N ASP A 132 21.24 0.92 -7.74
CA ASP A 132 21.27 2.14 -8.56
C ASP A 132 22.61 2.85 -8.43
N ALA A 133 23.15 3.00 -7.22
CA ALA A 133 24.45 3.61 -6.99
C ALA A 133 25.62 2.81 -7.60
N LEU A 134 25.50 1.48 -7.67
CA LEU A 134 26.50 0.61 -8.26
C LEU A 134 26.56 0.73 -9.80
N PHE A 135 25.40 0.87 -10.45
CA PHE A 135 25.28 0.86 -11.91
C PHE A 135 25.09 2.25 -12.54
N SER A 136 24.89 3.31 -11.74
CA SER A 136 24.83 4.71 -12.20
C SER A 136 26.19 5.40 -12.27
N LYS A 137 27.26 4.78 -11.75
CA LYS A 137 28.62 5.28 -11.96
C LYS A 137 29.10 4.88 -13.35
N ASP A 138 29.02 5.83 -14.28
CA ASP A 138 29.83 5.82 -15.49
C ASP A 138 31.31 5.63 -15.10
N VAL A 139 31.95 4.61 -15.66
CA VAL A 139 33.41 4.54 -15.80
C VAL A 139 33.82 5.39 -16.98
#